data_AF-A0A1J4XRE3-F1
#
_entry.id   AF-A0A1J4XRE3-F1
#
_cell.length_a   1.000
_cell.length_b   1.000
_cell.length_c   1.000
_cell.angle_alpha   90.00
_cell.angle_beta   90.00
_cell.angle_gamma   90.00
#
_symmetry.space_group_name_H-M   'P 1'
#
loop_
_entity.id
_entity.type
_entity.pdbx_description
1 polymer ?
#
loop_
_entity_poly.entity_id
_entity_poly.type
_entity_poly.pdbx_seq_one_letter_code
_entity_poly.pdbx_strand_id
1 'polypeptide(L)'
;MQMLPRLTFQLIRNALLWLGLVILFIAIGEEWLRPLLPQTAIFQTRWSGNILMLLGLIFGIRSHFLILQLGQPTGLFRLHTRRLVRIGYYARNRHPQWWSLQLWIMGALLTAEMPWLVAVIIVSLNLTIGSIYLLLVEESLLANKFGERYKIYKREVPFWGFRINAPDAEEPGWVYLCAFILGQFLFRWRFKINAEGLENIPDAQNFIIVAPHACYFDPFLLGIFVPVPVHFVTTADAYTNPVKQWFMHRLYTFPIRRHVQDLPALRKVIKLTSAGKVVGIFPEGERSMDGRPGEIVPETIRLLQHCRVPILPVEIHGAFEIWPRWSNVLRKGRVHVRFNPVIPVGAQVDRARLTEKIRATIFPKKMAYQSVSSDRMTKGIEKLLWGCIACGAHDRIVETSAYTIQCQNCGRIWNLEPDYHLMSPEGDRIPLVKWIDRLKDQIQPMNWQTEHELMNGEVPYLSTELTAYFGPESEAPQYQNTELILTDKAFLIRNNGRELARWRHSQITVLTVDTKTDFSLGVSGKRHLFRLPPPEHPLKWHNFFKAVTSVTG
;
A
#
# COMPACT_ATOMS: atom_id res chain seq x y z
N MET A 1 22.92 1.26 -18.75
CA MET A 1 22.13 0.32 -19.59
C MET A 1 23.02 -0.84 -20.08
N GLN A 2 23.77 -1.51 -19.20
CA GLN A 2 24.74 -2.58 -19.56
C GLN A 2 24.61 -3.86 -18.68
N MET A 3 23.46 -4.06 -18.01
CA MET A 3 23.28 -5.18 -17.06
C MET A 3 22.45 -6.35 -17.59
N LEU A 4 21.75 -6.20 -18.73
CA LEU A 4 20.88 -7.26 -19.27
C LEU A 4 21.64 -8.53 -19.74
N PRO A 5 22.78 -8.46 -20.45
CA PRO A 5 23.40 -9.65 -21.07
C PRO A 5 24.06 -10.61 -20.06
N ARG A 6 24.59 -10.09 -18.94
CA ARG A 6 25.26 -10.92 -17.93
C ARG A 6 24.25 -11.66 -17.02
N LEU A 7 23.02 -11.18 -16.95
CA LEU A 7 21.96 -11.66 -16.06
C LEU A 7 21.12 -12.78 -16.69
N THR A 8 20.78 -12.64 -17.97
CA THR A 8 20.24 -13.76 -18.77
C THR A 8 21.23 -14.93 -18.76
N PHE A 9 22.53 -14.65 -18.86
CA PHE A 9 23.55 -15.67 -18.84
C PHE A 9 23.59 -16.51 -17.55
N GLN A 10 23.42 -15.94 -16.34
CA GLN A 10 23.49 -16.74 -15.10
C GLN A 10 22.24 -17.57 -14.81
N LEU A 11 21.05 -17.06 -15.15
CA LEU A 11 19.80 -17.80 -15.02
C LEU A 11 19.67 -18.86 -16.10
N ILE A 12 20.01 -18.52 -17.36
CA ILE A 12 20.13 -19.49 -18.44
C ILE A 12 21.20 -20.50 -18.05
N ARG A 13 22.36 -20.10 -17.52
CA ARG A 13 23.39 -21.04 -17.06
C ARG A 13 22.90 -21.94 -15.93
N ASN A 14 22.25 -21.42 -14.89
CA ASN A 14 21.77 -22.27 -13.80
C ASN A 14 20.61 -23.16 -14.28
N ALA A 15 19.64 -22.63 -15.03
CA ALA A 15 18.55 -23.41 -15.60
C ALA A 15 19.05 -24.44 -16.64
N LEU A 16 20.03 -24.11 -17.48
CA LEU A 16 20.70 -25.03 -18.41
C LEU A 16 21.62 -26.00 -17.68
N LEU A 17 22.23 -25.63 -16.56
CA LEU A 17 22.97 -26.58 -15.70
C LEU A 17 21.99 -27.54 -15.04
N TRP A 18 20.83 -27.07 -14.57
CA TRP A 18 19.80 -27.91 -13.97
C TRP A 18 19.13 -28.81 -15.01
N LEU A 19 18.70 -28.25 -16.14
CA LEU A 19 18.14 -28.98 -17.27
C LEU A 19 19.19 -29.92 -17.87
N GLY A 20 20.43 -29.45 -17.99
CA GLY A 20 21.57 -30.22 -18.49
C GLY A 20 21.98 -31.35 -17.55
N LEU A 21 21.97 -31.14 -16.22
CA LEU A 21 22.14 -32.22 -15.23
C LEU A 21 21.02 -33.23 -15.34
N VAL A 22 19.76 -32.79 -15.50
CA VAL A 22 18.62 -33.70 -15.65
C VAL A 22 18.72 -34.50 -16.93
N ILE A 23 19.02 -33.85 -18.06
CA ILE A 23 19.23 -34.51 -19.36
C ILE A 23 20.42 -35.46 -19.27
N LEU A 24 21.52 -35.05 -18.64
CA LEU A 24 22.69 -35.88 -18.41
C LEU A 24 22.34 -37.10 -17.54
N PHE A 25 21.55 -36.93 -16.48
CA PHE A 25 21.14 -38.04 -15.63
C PHE A 25 20.15 -38.97 -16.32
N ILE A 26 19.23 -38.44 -17.14
CA ILE A 26 18.35 -39.26 -18.00
C ILE A 26 19.21 -40.03 -19.01
N ALA A 27 20.16 -39.37 -19.67
CA ALA A 27 21.04 -40.00 -20.67
C ALA A 27 21.94 -41.08 -20.03
N ILE A 28 22.58 -40.80 -18.90
CA ILE A 28 23.34 -41.80 -18.12
C ILE A 28 22.41 -42.95 -17.70
N GLY A 29 21.20 -42.62 -17.26
CA GLY A 29 20.22 -43.61 -16.86
C GLY A 29 19.80 -44.54 -18.01
N GLU A 30 19.53 -43.97 -19.18
CA GLU A 30 19.12 -44.67 -20.42
C GLU A 30 20.26 -45.51 -21.01
N GLU A 31 21.43 -44.89 -21.25
CA GLU A 31 22.54 -45.53 -21.96
C GLU A 31 23.36 -46.48 -21.07
N TRP A 32 23.60 -46.12 -19.81
CA TRP A 32 24.56 -46.83 -18.97
C TRP A 32 23.89 -47.73 -17.93
N LEU A 33 22.82 -47.26 -17.28
CA LEU A 33 22.23 -47.98 -16.15
C LEU A 33 21.08 -48.91 -16.55
N ARG A 34 20.23 -48.51 -17.52
CA ARG A 34 19.07 -49.29 -17.98
C ARG A 34 19.44 -50.67 -18.53
N PRO A 35 20.52 -50.86 -19.31
CA PRO A 35 20.90 -52.18 -19.82
C PRO A 35 21.39 -53.14 -18.73
N LEU A 36 21.84 -52.61 -17.59
CA LEU A 36 22.43 -53.37 -16.48
C LEU A 36 21.39 -53.87 -15.47
N LEU A 37 20.12 -53.46 -15.60
CA LEU A 37 19.09 -53.67 -14.58
C LEU A 37 17.89 -54.48 -15.08
N PRO A 38 17.31 -55.36 -14.24
CA PRO A 38 16.16 -56.18 -14.63
C PRO A 38 14.95 -55.31 -15.02
N GLN A 39 14.34 -55.61 -16.17
CA GLN A 39 13.18 -54.86 -16.68
C GLN A 39 11.87 -55.10 -15.88
N THR A 40 11.85 -56.04 -14.94
CA THR A 40 10.69 -56.39 -14.10
C THR A 40 10.35 -55.32 -13.04
N ALA A 41 11.03 -54.18 -13.08
CA ALA A 41 11.02 -53.11 -12.08
C ALA A 41 10.37 -51.80 -12.59
N ILE A 42 9.52 -51.84 -13.61
CA ILE A 42 8.84 -50.62 -14.10
C ILE A 42 7.55 -50.44 -13.30
N PHE A 43 7.61 -49.61 -12.25
CA PHE A 43 6.41 -49.14 -11.56
C PHE A 43 5.72 -48.11 -12.48
N GLN A 44 4.74 -48.54 -13.28
CA GLN A 44 4.01 -47.67 -14.21
C GLN A 44 3.24 -46.58 -13.45
N THR A 45 3.84 -45.40 -13.31
CA THR A 45 3.15 -44.26 -12.72
C THR A 45 3.64 -42.93 -13.31
N ARG A 46 3.57 -42.74 -14.65
CA ARG A 46 3.77 -41.41 -15.28
C ARG A 46 2.99 -40.30 -14.57
N TRP A 47 1.79 -40.64 -14.09
CA TRP A 47 0.96 -39.75 -13.29
C TRP A 47 1.59 -39.38 -11.93
N SER A 48 2.23 -40.31 -11.22
CA SER A 48 2.95 -40.00 -9.97
C SER A 48 4.16 -39.11 -10.22
N GLY A 49 4.86 -39.33 -11.33
CA GLY A 49 5.97 -38.49 -11.78
C GLY A 49 5.52 -37.05 -12.01
N ASN A 50 4.43 -36.85 -12.77
CA ASN A 50 3.84 -35.53 -13.01
C ASN A 50 3.40 -34.84 -11.72
N ILE A 51 2.81 -35.57 -10.77
CA ILE A 51 2.43 -35.03 -9.46
C ILE A 51 3.67 -34.56 -8.69
N LEU A 52 4.73 -35.38 -8.65
CA LEU A 52 5.98 -35.02 -7.97
C LEU A 52 6.67 -33.81 -8.62
N MET A 53 6.68 -33.72 -9.96
CA MET A 53 7.15 -32.54 -10.67
C MET A 53 6.36 -31.29 -10.30
N LEU A 54 5.02 -31.38 -10.28
CA LEU A 54 4.17 -30.24 -9.92
C LEU A 54 4.38 -29.81 -8.46
N LEU A 55 4.47 -30.76 -7.53
CA LEU A 55 4.78 -30.50 -6.12
C LEU A 55 6.16 -29.86 -5.97
N GLY A 56 7.17 -30.40 -6.64
CA GLY A 56 8.51 -29.83 -6.68
C GLY A 56 8.50 -28.39 -7.20
N LEU A 57 7.79 -28.13 -8.30
CA LEU A 57 7.65 -26.79 -8.88
C LEU A 57 6.95 -25.81 -7.93
N ILE A 58 5.81 -26.19 -7.36
CA ILE A 58 5.05 -25.36 -6.40
C ILE A 58 5.92 -25.05 -5.18
N PHE A 59 6.61 -26.06 -4.63
CA PHE A 59 7.48 -25.90 -3.48
C PHE A 59 8.67 -24.96 -3.77
N GLY A 60 9.25 -25.08 -4.97
CA GLY A 60 10.35 -24.25 -5.45
C GLY A 60 9.96 -22.80 -5.65
N ILE A 61 8.86 -22.56 -6.39
CA ILE A 61 8.32 -21.22 -6.63
C ILE A 61 7.98 -20.55 -5.29
N ARG A 62 7.32 -21.27 -4.39
CA ARG A 62 6.93 -20.73 -3.08
C ARG A 62 8.14 -20.35 -2.23
N SER A 63 9.15 -21.22 -2.18
CA SER A 63 10.41 -20.95 -1.47
C SER A 63 11.12 -19.74 -2.06
N HIS A 64 11.17 -19.65 -3.39
CA HIS A 64 11.76 -18.53 -4.09
C HIS A 64 11.02 -17.22 -3.79
N PHE A 65 9.70 -17.23 -3.81
CA PHE A 65 8.87 -16.06 -3.50
C PHE A 65 9.06 -15.58 -2.06
N LEU A 66 9.24 -16.49 -1.10
CA LEU A 66 9.60 -16.14 0.28
C LEU A 66 10.97 -15.45 0.35
N ILE A 67 11.97 -15.91 -0.41
CA ILE A 67 13.27 -15.23 -0.51
C ILE A 67 13.13 -13.82 -1.11
N LEU A 68 12.38 -13.68 -2.20
CA LEU A 68 12.19 -12.39 -2.88
C LEU A 68 11.53 -11.37 -1.95
N GLN A 69 10.50 -11.81 -1.23
CA GLN A 69 9.75 -11.00 -0.28
C GLN A 69 10.58 -10.65 0.96
N LEU A 70 10.98 -11.68 1.71
CA LEU A 70 11.46 -11.55 3.09
C LEU A 70 12.97 -11.36 3.12
N GLY A 71 13.69 -11.95 2.15
CA GLY A 71 15.13 -11.84 2.03
C GLY A 71 15.60 -10.53 1.41
N GLN A 72 14.71 -9.78 0.73
CA GLN A 72 14.98 -8.51 0.06
C GLN A 72 16.30 -8.51 -0.73
N PRO A 73 16.39 -9.35 -1.77
CA PRO A 73 17.59 -9.41 -2.57
C PRO A 73 17.86 -8.07 -3.26
N THR A 74 19.12 -7.76 -3.55
CA THR A 74 19.54 -6.52 -4.24
C THR A 74 19.09 -6.43 -5.72
N GLY A 75 18.08 -7.21 -6.10
CA GLY A 75 17.46 -7.31 -7.42
C GLY A 75 16.57 -8.55 -7.47
N LEU A 76 15.58 -8.57 -8.36
CA LEU A 76 14.61 -9.67 -8.50
C LEU A 76 15.28 -11.04 -8.74
N PHE A 77 16.53 -11.06 -9.20
CA PHE A 77 17.29 -12.28 -9.52
C PHE A 77 18.69 -12.31 -8.90
N ARG A 78 19.02 -11.40 -7.97
CA ARG A 78 20.31 -11.47 -7.25
C ARG A 78 20.15 -12.34 -6.01
N LEU A 79 20.90 -13.42 -5.89
CA LEU A 79 20.83 -14.34 -4.74
C LEU A 79 21.45 -13.79 -3.43
N HIS A 80 21.85 -12.51 -3.39
CA HIS A 80 22.36 -11.88 -2.18
C HIS A 80 21.20 -11.30 -1.36
N THR A 81 20.61 -12.13 -0.51
CA THR A 81 19.58 -11.70 0.46
C THR A 81 20.15 -10.71 1.47
N ARG A 82 19.45 -9.63 1.80
CA ARG A 82 19.86 -8.71 2.87
C ARG A 82 19.51 -9.24 4.25
N ARG A 83 18.47 -10.07 4.34
CA ARG A 83 17.97 -10.65 5.59
C ARG A 83 17.93 -12.18 5.51
N LEU A 84 18.07 -12.80 6.67
CA LEU A 84 17.89 -14.24 6.83
C LEU A 84 16.40 -14.57 6.88
N VAL A 85 15.94 -15.41 5.95
CA VAL A 85 14.54 -15.84 5.90
C VAL A 85 14.36 -17.03 6.83
N ARG A 86 13.45 -16.91 7.81
CA ARG A 86 13.17 -17.94 8.83
C ARG A 86 11.68 -18.31 8.93
N ILE A 87 10.89 -17.96 7.93
CA ILE A 87 9.43 -18.11 7.91
C ILE A 87 9.05 -19.14 6.86
N GLY A 88 7.96 -19.86 7.11
CA GLY A 88 7.39 -20.83 6.19
C GLY A 88 8.27 -22.02 5.93
N TYR A 89 8.58 -22.31 4.67
CA TYR A 89 9.41 -23.45 4.34
C TYR A 89 10.81 -23.35 4.94
N TYR A 90 11.36 -22.14 5.06
CA TYR A 90 12.64 -21.90 5.73
C TYR A 90 12.55 -22.06 7.26
N ALA A 91 11.37 -21.98 7.87
CA ALA A 91 11.22 -22.33 9.29
C ALA A 91 11.29 -23.85 9.52
N ARG A 92 10.99 -24.64 8.49
CA ARG A 92 10.86 -26.09 8.57
C ARG A 92 12.07 -26.86 8.07
N ASN A 93 12.73 -26.34 7.04
CA ASN A 93 13.93 -26.91 6.45
C ASN A 93 14.88 -25.77 6.03
N ARG A 94 16.19 -25.97 6.17
CA ARG A 94 17.16 -24.91 5.85
C ARG A 94 17.33 -24.62 4.36
N HIS A 95 17.12 -25.62 3.51
CA HIS A 95 17.31 -25.55 2.06
C HIS A 95 16.09 -26.11 1.30
N PRO A 96 14.90 -25.47 1.41
CA PRO A 96 13.68 -25.98 0.79
C PRO A 96 13.74 -25.93 -0.75
N GLN A 97 14.50 -25.01 -1.34
CA GLN A 97 14.75 -25.01 -2.78
C GLN A 97 15.49 -26.26 -3.26
N TRP A 98 16.37 -26.83 -2.42
CA TRP A 98 17.04 -28.09 -2.71
C TRP A 98 16.06 -29.25 -2.72
N TRP A 99 15.20 -29.35 -1.71
CA TRP A 99 14.13 -30.35 -1.65
C TRP A 99 13.17 -30.28 -2.85
N SER A 100 12.80 -29.06 -3.26
CA SER A 100 12.00 -28.83 -4.47
C SER A 100 12.62 -29.47 -5.70
N LEU A 101 13.94 -29.28 -5.88
CA LEU A 101 14.67 -29.86 -7.00
C LEU A 101 14.65 -31.39 -6.95
N GLN A 102 14.84 -32.01 -5.79
CA GLN A 102 14.83 -33.47 -5.66
C GLN A 102 13.48 -34.08 -6.01
N LEU A 103 12.39 -33.45 -5.56
CA LEU A 103 11.02 -33.85 -5.94
C LEU A 103 10.81 -33.72 -7.45
N TRP A 104 11.34 -32.66 -8.05
CA TRP A 104 11.22 -32.44 -9.48
C TRP A 104 12.03 -33.44 -10.31
N ILE A 105 13.28 -33.73 -9.92
CA ILE A 105 14.13 -34.75 -10.57
C ILE A 105 13.50 -36.13 -10.45
N MET A 106 13.09 -36.53 -9.25
CA MET A 106 12.42 -37.81 -9.03
C MET A 106 11.16 -37.92 -9.90
N GLY A 107 10.36 -36.86 -9.95
CA GLY A 107 9.17 -36.80 -10.79
C GLY A 107 9.50 -36.94 -12.29
N ALA A 108 10.51 -36.24 -12.78
CA ALA A 108 10.94 -36.30 -14.19
C ALA A 108 11.43 -37.70 -14.58
N LEU A 109 12.20 -38.38 -13.71
CA LEU A 109 12.67 -39.75 -13.95
C LEU A 109 11.52 -40.75 -13.98
N LEU A 110 10.53 -40.60 -13.10
CA LEU A 110 9.32 -41.44 -13.09
C LEU A 110 8.43 -41.19 -14.32
N THR A 111 8.30 -39.94 -14.75
CA THR A 111 7.57 -39.59 -15.98
C THR A 111 8.25 -40.15 -17.23
N ALA A 112 9.59 -40.19 -17.23
CA ALA A 112 10.39 -40.84 -18.28
C ALA A 112 10.41 -42.38 -18.19
N GLU A 113 9.66 -42.98 -17.27
CA GLU A 113 9.57 -44.44 -17.06
C GLU A 113 10.93 -45.10 -16.80
N MET A 114 11.84 -44.36 -16.16
CA MET A 114 13.13 -44.89 -15.77
C MET A 114 12.95 -46.00 -14.72
N PRO A 115 13.76 -47.08 -14.75
CA PRO A 115 13.70 -48.11 -13.71
C PRO A 115 13.89 -47.47 -12.32
N TRP A 116 13.08 -47.87 -11.34
CA TRP A 116 13.06 -47.20 -10.02
C TRP A 116 14.45 -47.18 -9.35
N LEU A 117 15.25 -48.22 -9.56
CA LEU A 117 16.61 -48.30 -9.01
C LEU A 117 17.52 -47.22 -9.62
N VAL A 118 17.40 -46.95 -10.92
CA VAL A 118 18.12 -45.85 -11.59
C VAL A 118 17.69 -44.51 -11.01
N ALA A 119 16.39 -44.31 -10.83
CA ALA A 119 15.87 -43.08 -10.24
C ALA A 119 16.38 -42.86 -8.81
N VAL A 120 16.39 -43.92 -7.98
CA VAL A 120 16.93 -43.87 -6.62
C VAL A 120 18.43 -43.57 -6.60
N ILE A 121 19.21 -44.20 -7.49
CA ILE A 121 20.66 -43.94 -7.59
C ILE A 121 20.93 -42.49 -7.97
N ILE A 122 20.26 -41.98 -9.01
CA ILE A 122 20.42 -40.60 -9.48
C ILE A 122 20.06 -39.59 -8.37
N VAL A 123 18.90 -39.77 -7.74
CA VAL A 123 18.44 -38.88 -6.66
C VAL A 123 19.38 -38.95 -5.46
N SER A 124 19.87 -40.13 -5.09
CA SER A 124 20.83 -40.31 -3.99
C SER A 124 22.18 -39.64 -4.27
N LEU A 125 22.69 -39.79 -5.50
CA LEU A 125 23.92 -39.13 -5.92
C LEU A 125 23.76 -37.61 -5.91
N ASN A 126 22.64 -37.10 -6.45
CA ASN A 126 22.34 -35.67 -6.45
C ASN A 126 22.21 -35.11 -5.03
N LEU A 127 21.45 -35.77 -4.17
CA LEU A 127 21.34 -35.45 -2.74
C LEU A 127 22.71 -35.38 -2.08
N THR A 128 23.59 -36.34 -2.34
CA THR A 128 24.93 -36.41 -1.74
C THR A 128 25.81 -35.25 -2.20
N ILE A 129 25.95 -35.06 -3.52
CA ILE A 129 26.76 -33.96 -4.10
C ILE A 129 26.23 -32.61 -3.64
N GLY A 130 24.92 -32.41 -3.68
CA GLY A 130 24.28 -31.18 -3.23
C GLY A 130 24.50 -30.90 -1.76
N SER A 131 24.45 -31.93 -0.92
CA SER A 131 24.68 -31.77 0.52
C SER A 131 26.10 -31.37 0.85
N ILE A 132 27.07 -31.95 0.15
CA ILE A 132 28.48 -31.54 0.25
C ILE A 132 28.61 -30.07 -0.15
N TYR A 133 28.00 -29.65 -1.26
CA TYR A 133 27.99 -28.24 -1.67
C TYR A 133 27.33 -27.33 -0.64
N LEU A 134 26.14 -27.68 -0.14
CA LEU A 134 25.41 -26.89 0.85
C LEU A 134 26.22 -26.71 2.13
N LEU A 135 26.78 -27.79 2.68
CA LEU A 135 27.56 -27.77 3.91
C LEU A 135 28.88 -27.00 3.78
N LEU A 136 29.63 -27.22 2.69
CA LEU A 136 30.95 -26.63 2.52
C LEU A 136 30.90 -25.19 2.00
N VAL A 137 29.91 -24.86 1.17
CA VAL A 137 29.84 -23.58 0.47
C VAL A 137 28.70 -22.73 1.01
N GLU A 138 27.44 -23.14 0.85
CA GLU A 138 26.29 -22.28 1.14
C GLU A 138 26.17 -21.95 2.63
N GLU A 139 26.26 -22.94 3.52
CA GLU A 139 26.19 -22.73 4.96
C GLU A 139 27.37 -21.89 5.47
N SER A 140 28.56 -22.09 4.89
CA SER A 140 29.75 -21.30 5.21
C SER A 140 29.55 -19.83 4.82
N LEU A 141 29.04 -19.57 3.61
CA LEU A 141 28.70 -18.22 3.15
C LEU A 141 27.62 -17.56 4.01
N LEU A 142 26.58 -18.31 4.40
CA LEU A 142 25.51 -17.82 5.26
C LEU A 142 26.01 -17.54 6.69
N ALA A 143 26.87 -18.39 7.23
CA ALA A 143 27.49 -18.20 8.54
C ALA A 143 28.42 -16.98 8.55
N ASN A 144 29.24 -16.80 7.52
CA ASN A 144 30.12 -15.63 7.38
C ASN A 144 29.32 -14.33 7.24
N LYS A 145 28.17 -14.38 6.55
CA LYS A 145 27.35 -13.21 6.28
C LYS A 145 26.45 -12.78 7.44
N PHE A 146 25.79 -13.73 8.10
CA PHE A 146 24.79 -13.45 9.13
C PHE A 146 25.28 -13.77 10.55
N GLY A 147 26.50 -14.32 10.69
CA GLY A 147 27.15 -14.56 11.98
C GLY A 147 26.31 -15.41 12.92
N GLU A 148 26.20 -14.96 14.17
CA GLU A 148 25.46 -15.66 15.23
C GLU A 148 23.98 -15.89 14.90
N ARG A 149 23.34 -14.99 14.13
CA ARG A 149 21.94 -15.15 13.75
C ARG A 149 21.71 -16.43 12.94
N TYR A 150 22.65 -16.73 12.04
CA TYR A 150 22.57 -17.97 11.24
C TYR A 150 22.95 -19.19 12.07
N LYS A 151 23.89 -19.08 13.02
CA LYS A 151 24.22 -20.20 13.93
C LYS A 151 23.03 -20.61 14.79
N ILE A 152 22.28 -19.63 15.33
CA ILE A 152 21.03 -19.89 16.05
C ILE A 152 20.01 -20.60 15.14
N TYR A 153 19.78 -20.06 13.94
CA TYR A 153 18.89 -20.67 12.96
C TYR A 153 19.30 -22.11 12.59
N LYS A 154 20.61 -22.37 12.41
CA LYS A 154 21.18 -23.68 12.13
C LYS A 154 20.93 -24.70 13.25
N ARG A 155 20.89 -24.27 14.51
CA ARG A 155 20.57 -25.14 15.66
C ARG A 155 19.07 -25.46 15.73
N GLU A 156 18.22 -24.52 15.35
CA GLU A 156 16.76 -24.66 15.47
C GLU A 156 16.09 -25.34 14.28
N VAL A 157 16.68 -25.25 13.09
CA VAL A 157 16.08 -25.72 11.83
C VAL A 157 16.94 -26.83 11.26
N PRO A 158 16.38 -28.02 10.99
CA PRO A 158 17.17 -29.16 10.58
C PRO A 158 17.74 -28.98 9.16
N PHE A 159 18.92 -29.55 8.93
CA PHE A 159 19.49 -29.65 7.57
C PHE A 159 18.57 -30.46 6.65
N TRP A 160 18.21 -31.65 7.14
CA TRP A 160 17.39 -32.64 6.46
C TRP A 160 16.03 -32.81 7.12
N GLY A 161 15.03 -33.16 6.32
CA GLY A 161 13.67 -33.35 6.79
C GLY A 161 12.94 -32.04 7.07
N PHE A 162 11.76 -32.17 7.68
CA PHE A 162 10.86 -31.06 7.95
C PHE A 162 10.54 -31.00 9.43
N ARG A 163 10.83 -29.85 10.05
CA ARG A 163 10.31 -29.54 11.38
C ARG A 163 8.79 -29.33 11.27
N ILE A 164 8.03 -30.24 11.87
CA ILE A 164 6.55 -30.20 11.87
C ILE A 164 6.06 -29.00 12.69
N ASN A 165 6.60 -28.82 13.89
CA ASN A 165 6.26 -27.73 14.81
C ASN A 165 7.22 -26.55 14.63
N ALA A 166 7.06 -25.82 13.52
CA ALA A 166 7.76 -24.55 13.30
C ALA A 166 7.01 -23.38 13.98
N PRO A 167 7.70 -22.31 14.41
CA PRO A 167 7.05 -21.16 15.05
C PRO A 167 5.93 -20.55 14.19
N ASP A 168 4.86 -20.09 14.83
CA ASP A 168 3.65 -19.50 14.22
C ASP A 168 3.85 -18.10 13.60
N ALA A 169 4.95 -17.93 12.85
CA ALA A 169 5.14 -16.78 11.99
C ALA A 169 4.07 -16.81 10.88
N GLU A 170 3.40 -15.68 10.66
CA GLU A 170 2.36 -15.61 9.62
C GLU A 170 2.99 -15.76 8.24
N GLU A 171 2.75 -16.91 7.62
CA GLU A 171 3.23 -17.14 6.27
C GLU A 171 2.41 -16.33 5.28
N PRO A 172 3.06 -15.51 4.41
CA PRO A 172 2.35 -14.78 3.36
C PRO A 172 1.65 -15.76 2.41
N GLY A 173 0.35 -15.60 2.18
CA GLY A 173 -0.39 -16.41 1.21
C GLY A 173 0.04 -16.16 -0.24
N TRP A 174 -0.34 -17.06 -1.15
CA TRP A 174 -0.01 -16.96 -2.58
C TRP A 174 -0.43 -15.63 -3.22
N VAL A 175 -1.67 -15.20 -2.95
CA VAL A 175 -2.21 -13.94 -3.48
C VAL A 175 -1.34 -12.75 -3.06
N TYR A 176 -0.93 -12.70 -1.79
CA TYR A 176 -0.05 -11.65 -1.27
C TYR A 176 1.30 -11.65 -1.98
N LEU A 177 1.95 -12.82 -2.10
CA LEU A 177 3.26 -12.92 -2.76
C LEU A 177 3.19 -12.51 -4.23
N CYS A 178 2.18 -12.97 -4.96
CA CYS A 178 2.00 -12.64 -6.36
C CYS A 178 1.75 -11.14 -6.54
N ALA A 179 0.84 -10.56 -5.75
CA ALA A 179 0.57 -9.12 -5.76
C ALA A 179 1.82 -8.29 -5.42
N PHE A 180 2.59 -8.76 -4.45
CA PHE A 180 3.83 -8.12 -4.06
C PHE A 180 4.92 -8.18 -5.13
N ILE A 181 5.20 -9.36 -5.68
CA ILE A 181 6.24 -9.53 -6.70
C ILE A 181 5.87 -8.76 -7.96
N LEU A 182 4.60 -8.87 -8.37
CA LEU A 182 4.07 -8.11 -9.49
C LEU A 182 4.21 -6.61 -9.25
N GLY A 183 3.81 -6.12 -8.09
CA GLY A 183 3.92 -4.71 -7.82
C GLY A 183 5.39 -4.27 -7.61
N GLN A 184 6.29 -5.06 -7.01
CA GLN A 184 7.72 -4.75 -7.02
C GLN A 184 8.23 -4.55 -8.45
N PHE A 185 7.83 -5.42 -9.38
CA PHE A 185 8.20 -5.29 -10.79
C PHE A 185 7.60 -4.02 -11.42
N LEU A 186 6.28 -3.83 -11.31
CA LEU A 186 5.58 -2.69 -11.89
C LEU A 186 6.07 -1.36 -11.33
N PHE A 187 6.24 -1.27 -10.01
CA PHE A 187 6.67 -0.05 -9.33
C PHE A 187 8.12 0.29 -9.65
N ARG A 188 9.03 -0.69 -9.71
CA ARG A 188 10.43 -0.43 -10.10
C ARG A 188 10.59 -0.11 -11.58
N TRP A 189 9.72 -0.66 -12.44
CA TRP A 189 9.69 -0.34 -13.85
C TRP A 189 9.17 1.08 -14.10
N ARG A 190 8.15 1.49 -13.33
CA ARG A 190 7.41 2.72 -13.57
C ARG A 190 7.86 3.91 -12.72
N PHE A 191 8.48 3.67 -11.56
CA PHE A 191 8.92 4.68 -10.61
C PHE A 191 10.36 4.43 -10.17
N LYS A 192 11.07 5.53 -9.86
CA LYS A 192 12.41 5.46 -9.26
C LYS A 192 12.24 5.44 -7.74
N ILE A 193 12.11 4.25 -7.17
CA ILE A 193 11.92 4.07 -5.73
C ILE A 193 13.25 3.86 -5.03
N ASN A 194 13.55 4.73 -4.08
CA ASN A 194 14.70 4.64 -3.19
C ASN A 194 14.22 4.46 -1.75
N ALA A 195 14.93 3.65 -0.98
CA ALA A 195 14.66 3.45 0.44
C ALA A 195 15.94 3.60 1.27
N GLU A 196 15.83 4.28 2.39
CA GLU A 196 16.89 4.51 3.38
C GLU A 196 16.45 4.00 4.76
N GLY A 197 17.42 3.68 5.62
CA GLY A 197 17.14 3.26 7.00
C GLY A 197 16.53 1.86 7.13
N LEU A 198 16.69 1.00 6.13
CA LEU A 198 16.12 -0.36 6.12
C LEU A 198 16.60 -1.19 7.32
N GLU A 199 17.78 -0.88 7.84
CA GLU A 199 18.37 -1.43 9.06
C GLU A 199 17.56 -1.12 10.33
N ASN A 200 16.74 -0.06 10.33
CA ASN A 200 15.86 0.30 11.45
C ASN A 200 14.61 -0.57 11.52
N ILE A 201 14.28 -1.31 10.45
CA ILE A 201 13.10 -2.18 10.43
C ILE A 201 13.38 -3.39 11.33
N PRO A 202 12.62 -3.59 12.43
CA PRO A 202 12.83 -4.71 13.33
C PRO A 202 12.73 -6.05 12.60
N ASP A 203 13.63 -6.98 12.95
CA ASP A 203 13.54 -8.36 12.47
C ASP A 203 12.43 -9.15 13.19
N ALA A 204 12.01 -8.67 14.37
CA ALA A 204 10.91 -9.25 15.13
C ALA A 204 9.56 -8.86 14.50
N GLN A 205 8.65 -9.83 14.43
CA GLN A 205 7.24 -9.57 14.21
C GLN A 205 6.66 -9.09 15.54
N ASN A 206 6.47 -7.77 15.69
CA ASN A 206 5.61 -7.11 16.69
C ASN A 206 5.95 -5.60 16.76
N PHE A 207 5.53 -4.83 15.76
CA PHE A 207 5.69 -3.38 15.74
C PHE A 207 4.59 -2.73 14.90
N ILE A 208 4.37 -1.42 15.10
CA ILE A 208 3.43 -0.65 14.30
C ILE A 208 4.20 0.28 13.38
N ILE A 209 3.88 0.25 12.09
CA ILE A 209 4.39 1.20 11.11
C ILE A 209 3.48 2.43 11.15
N VAL A 210 4.08 3.61 11.33
CA VAL A 210 3.36 4.88 11.27
C VAL A 210 3.97 5.72 10.16
N ALA A 211 3.16 6.10 9.18
CA ALA A 211 3.60 6.81 7.98
C ALA A 211 2.55 7.84 7.56
N PRO A 212 2.93 8.90 6.82
CA PRO A 212 1.96 9.81 6.22
C PRO A 212 1.17 9.10 5.10
N HIS A 213 -0.04 9.58 4.80
CA HIS A 213 -0.86 9.02 3.72
C HIS A 213 -0.94 9.98 2.54
N ALA A 214 -0.05 9.81 1.56
CA ALA A 214 0.05 10.63 0.37
C ALA A 214 -0.80 10.13 -0.81
N CYS A 215 -0.85 8.81 -1.05
CA CYS A 215 -1.59 8.24 -2.19
C CYS A 215 -2.16 6.84 -1.90
N TYR A 216 -2.93 6.29 -2.84
CA TYR A 216 -3.53 4.96 -2.69
C TYR A 216 -2.50 3.82 -2.55
N PHE A 217 -1.28 4.03 -3.04
CA PHE A 217 -0.25 3.00 -3.07
C PHE A 217 0.66 2.99 -1.84
N ASP A 218 0.51 3.89 -0.88
CA ASP A 218 1.37 3.92 0.31
C ASP A 218 1.42 2.57 1.06
N PRO A 219 0.29 1.86 1.32
CA PRO A 219 0.35 0.55 1.97
C PRO A 219 1.22 -0.46 1.20
N PHE A 220 1.09 -0.43 -0.13
CA PHE A 220 1.85 -1.33 -1.00
C PHE A 220 3.34 -0.96 -1.03
N LEU A 221 3.64 0.34 -1.15
CA LEU A 221 4.99 0.88 -1.13
C LEU A 221 5.73 0.53 0.17
N LEU A 222 5.07 0.67 1.31
CA LEU A 222 5.61 0.26 2.60
C LEU A 222 5.82 -1.25 2.66
N GLY A 223 4.82 -2.02 2.22
CA GLY A 223 4.89 -3.47 2.17
C GLY A 223 6.16 -3.97 1.45
N ILE A 224 6.52 -3.38 0.30
CA ILE A 224 7.71 -3.71 -0.51
C ILE A 224 9.00 -3.82 0.31
N PHE A 225 9.14 -2.99 1.34
CA PHE A 225 10.35 -2.88 2.15
C PHE A 225 10.25 -3.55 3.51
N VAL A 226 9.10 -4.13 3.87
CA VAL A 226 8.92 -4.79 5.16
C VAL A 226 9.00 -6.30 4.94
N PRO A 227 9.91 -7.01 5.62
CA PRO A 227 10.19 -8.42 5.36
C PRO A 227 9.17 -9.36 6.02
N VAL A 228 7.94 -8.91 6.27
CA VAL A 228 6.83 -9.66 6.87
C VAL A 228 5.49 -9.07 6.39
N PRO A 229 4.39 -9.85 6.39
CA PRO A 229 3.08 -9.29 6.08
C PRO A 229 2.73 -8.14 7.02
N VAL A 230 2.31 -7.01 6.44
CA VAL A 230 1.85 -5.84 7.18
C VAL A 230 0.33 -5.77 7.08
N HIS A 231 -0.33 -5.70 8.24
CA HIS A 231 -1.77 -5.58 8.31
C HIS A 231 -2.19 -4.12 8.25
N PHE A 232 -2.84 -3.71 7.15
CA PHE A 232 -3.27 -2.33 6.97
C PHE A 232 -4.77 -2.15 7.22
N VAL A 233 -5.08 -1.03 7.85
CA VAL A 233 -6.46 -0.55 7.96
C VAL A 233 -6.90 0.00 6.60
N THR A 234 -8.07 -0.37 6.10
CA THR A 234 -8.66 0.18 4.87
C THR A 234 -10.14 0.47 5.06
N THR A 235 -10.73 1.30 4.19
CA THR A 235 -12.15 1.65 4.31
C THR A 235 -13.05 0.42 4.15
N ALA A 236 -14.13 0.36 4.93
CA ALA A 236 -15.17 -0.67 4.80
C ALA A 236 -15.74 -0.75 3.37
N ASP A 237 -15.74 0.36 2.63
CA ASP A 237 -16.24 0.41 1.24
C ASP A 237 -15.42 -0.47 0.29
N ALA A 238 -14.17 -0.79 0.65
CA ALA A 238 -13.34 -1.73 -0.10
C ALA A 238 -13.83 -3.19 0.01
N TYR A 239 -14.75 -3.47 0.95
CA TYR A 239 -15.33 -4.78 1.22
C TYR A 239 -16.78 -4.94 0.72
N THR A 240 -17.25 -4.01 -0.11
CA THR A 240 -18.63 -3.97 -0.62
C THR A 240 -19.05 -5.16 -1.48
N ASN A 241 -18.10 -5.92 -2.04
CA ASN A 241 -18.39 -7.09 -2.89
C ASN A 241 -17.58 -8.31 -2.40
N PRO A 242 -18.15 -9.53 -2.40
CA PRO A 242 -17.48 -10.76 -1.98
C PRO A 242 -16.10 -11.01 -2.61
N VAL A 243 -15.93 -10.70 -3.90
CA VAL A 243 -14.65 -10.89 -4.61
C VAL A 243 -13.59 -9.90 -4.11
N LYS A 244 -13.97 -8.63 -3.93
CA LYS A 244 -13.07 -7.62 -3.36
C LYS A 244 -12.72 -7.98 -1.93
N GLN A 245 -13.71 -8.35 -1.12
CA GLN A 245 -13.50 -8.79 0.26
C GLN A 245 -12.52 -9.96 0.33
N TRP A 246 -12.68 -10.99 -0.50
CA TRP A 246 -11.75 -12.11 -0.56
C TRP A 246 -10.33 -11.66 -0.87
N PHE A 247 -10.15 -10.78 -1.86
CA PHE A 247 -8.84 -10.26 -2.24
C PHE A 247 -8.20 -9.39 -1.14
N MET A 248 -8.96 -8.48 -0.55
CA MET A 248 -8.52 -7.57 0.50
C MET A 248 -8.07 -8.31 1.76
N HIS A 249 -8.79 -9.37 2.17
CA HIS A 249 -8.36 -10.24 3.27
C HIS A 249 -7.05 -10.97 2.97
N ARG A 250 -6.84 -11.40 1.71
CA ARG A 250 -5.60 -12.04 1.28
C ARG A 250 -4.43 -11.07 1.07
N LEU A 251 -4.70 -9.77 1.07
CA LEU A 251 -3.69 -8.72 1.16
C LEU A 251 -3.43 -8.25 2.60
N TYR A 252 -3.93 -8.98 3.61
CA TYR A 252 -3.80 -8.64 5.03
C TYR A 252 -4.40 -7.28 5.40
N THR A 253 -5.40 -6.81 4.65
CA THR A 253 -6.13 -5.60 5.05
C THR A 253 -7.33 -5.96 5.92
N PHE A 254 -7.80 -5.02 6.74
CA PHE A 254 -9.05 -5.15 7.47
C PHE A 254 -9.87 -3.85 7.43
N PRO A 255 -11.21 -3.95 7.44
CA PRO A 255 -12.07 -2.78 7.30
C PRO A 255 -12.06 -1.92 8.57
N ILE A 256 -12.16 -0.61 8.36
CA ILE A 256 -12.59 0.36 9.37
C ILE A 256 -13.79 1.12 8.84
N ARG A 257 -14.83 1.22 9.67
CA ARG A 257 -15.94 2.14 9.45
C ARG A 257 -15.47 3.54 9.83
N ARG A 258 -15.30 4.37 8.81
CA ARG A 258 -14.99 5.78 9.02
C ARG A 258 -16.20 6.49 9.65
N HIS A 259 -15.94 7.58 10.35
CA HIS A 259 -16.95 8.51 10.92
C HIS A 259 -17.81 7.97 12.07
N VAL A 260 -17.53 6.76 12.56
CA VAL A 260 -18.13 6.21 13.77
C VAL A 260 -17.02 5.66 14.66
N GLN A 261 -17.29 5.52 15.96
CA GLN A 261 -16.38 4.78 16.83
C GLN A 261 -16.40 3.30 16.46
N ASP A 262 -15.43 2.88 15.65
CA ASP A 262 -15.33 1.49 15.23
C ASP A 262 -14.50 0.66 16.21
N LEU A 263 -15.06 0.43 17.39
CA LEU A 263 -14.46 -0.41 18.43
C LEU A 263 -14.00 -1.79 17.89
N PRO A 264 -14.74 -2.48 16.99
CA PRO A 264 -14.25 -3.70 16.35
C PRO A 264 -12.90 -3.55 15.64
N ALA A 265 -12.70 -2.48 14.86
CA ALA A 265 -11.44 -2.24 14.16
C ALA A 265 -10.28 -1.95 15.14
N LEU A 266 -10.54 -1.18 16.20
CA LEU A 266 -9.55 -0.92 17.25
C LEU A 266 -9.17 -2.22 17.99
N ARG A 267 -10.15 -3.04 18.36
CA ARG A 267 -9.91 -4.37 18.96
C ARG A 267 -9.12 -5.27 18.02
N LYS A 268 -9.35 -5.19 16.71
CA LYS A 268 -8.60 -5.95 15.71
C LYS A 268 -7.13 -5.54 15.68
N VAL A 269 -6.82 -4.24 15.72
CA VAL A 269 -5.43 -3.74 15.84
C VAL A 269 -4.77 -4.31 17.08
N ILE A 270 -5.41 -4.19 18.25
CA ILE A 270 -4.89 -4.70 19.52
C ILE A 270 -4.66 -6.22 19.44
N LYS A 271 -5.62 -6.98 18.91
CA LYS A 271 -5.50 -8.43 18.74
C LYS A 271 -4.32 -8.81 17.83
N LEU A 272 -4.13 -8.09 16.73
CA LEU A 272 -3.02 -8.32 15.79
C LEU A 272 -1.68 -8.03 16.46
N THR A 273 -1.53 -6.89 17.15
CA THR A 273 -0.30 -6.55 17.85
C THR A 273 -0.01 -7.52 19.01
N SER A 274 -1.02 -7.92 19.78
CA SER A 274 -0.85 -8.92 20.84
C SER A 274 -0.49 -10.31 20.31
N ALA A 275 -0.88 -10.63 19.07
CA ALA A 275 -0.47 -11.85 18.36
C ALA A 275 0.91 -11.71 17.67
N GLY A 276 1.64 -10.63 17.96
CA GLY A 276 2.95 -10.35 17.38
C GLY A 276 2.92 -10.00 15.90
N LYS A 277 1.79 -9.54 15.34
CA LYS A 277 1.72 -9.16 13.92
C LYS A 277 2.11 -7.70 13.72
N VAL A 278 2.58 -7.37 12.53
CA VAL A 278 2.92 -5.99 12.15
C VAL A 278 1.67 -5.29 11.62
N VAL A 279 1.37 -4.10 12.15
CA VAL A 279 0.21 -3.31 11.72
C VAL A 279 0.71 -2.00 11.11
N GLY A 280 0.13 -1.59 9.98
CA GLY A 280 0.39 -0.29 9.36
C GLY A 280 -0.76 0.67 9.62
N ILE A 281 -0.42 1.85 10.15
CA ILE A 281 -1.38 2.90 10.51
C ILE A 281 -0.96 4.23 9.89
N PHE A 282 -1.91 4.88 9.23
CA PHE A 282 -1.80 6.25 8.78
C PHE A 282 -2.48 7.16 9.80
N PRO A 283 -1.73 7.97 10.58
CA PRO A 283 -2.28 8.65 11.75
C PRO A 283 -3.23 9.79 11.40
N GLU A 284 -3.21 10.25 10.15
CA GLU A 284 -4.11 11.25 9.58
C GLU A 284 -5.53 10.71 9.34
N GLY A 285 -5.70 9.39 9.20
CA GLY A 285 -6.99 8.75 8.89
C GLY A 285 -7.51 8.97 7.46
N GLU A 286 -6.94 9.91 6.72
CA GLU A 286 -7.25 10.17 5.32
C GLU A 286 -5.98 10.46 4.48
N ARG A 287 -6.14 10.46 3.15
CA ARG A 287 -5.06 10.84 2.23
C ARG A 287 -4.95 12.34 2.11
N SER A 288 -3.72 12.84 2.01
CA SER A 288 -3.43 14.23 1.72
C SER A 288 -4.14 14.71 0.46
N MET A 289 -4.68 15.92 0.53
CA MET A 289 -5.48 16.55 -0.53
C MET A 289 -4.58 17.27 -1.53
N ASP A 290 -3.60 18.01 -1.01
CA ASP A 290 -2.69 18.89 -1.75
C ASP A 290 -1.22 18.54 -1.51
N GLY A 291 -0.91 17.46 -0.79
CA GLY A 291 0.45 17.02 -0.48
C GLY A 291 0.97 17.54 0.86
N ARG A 292 0.22 18.41 1.57
CA ARG A 292 0.58 18.83 2.92
C ARG A 292 0.36 17.71 3.95
N PRO A 293 1.16 17.68 5.03
CA PRO A 293 0.86 16.90 6.23
C PRO A 293 -0.55 17.19 6.77
N GLY A 294 -1.34 16.15 6.98
CA GLY A 294 -2.58 16.22 7.72
C GLY A 294 -2.37 16.30 9.24
N GLU A 295 -3.47 16.48 9.95
CA GLU A 295 -3.48 16.45 11.40
C GLU A 295 -3.50 15.01 11.90
N ILE A 296 -2.70 14.75 12.95
CA ILE A 296 -2.70 13.43 13.58
C ILE A 296 -3.93 13.31 14.47
N VAL A 297 -4.74 12.30 14.22
CA VAL A 297 -5.95 12.01 14.99
C VAL A 297 -5.57 11.58 16.42
N PRO A 298 -6.03 12.28 17.48
CA PRO A 298 -5.67 11.98 18.87
C PRO A 298 -6.00 10.54 19.29
N GLU A 299 -7.10 9.98 18.78
CA GLU A 299 -7.54 8.61 19.03
C GLU A 299 -6.52 7.58 18.51
N THR A 300 -5.86 7.87 17.39
CA THR A 300 -4.79 7.03 16.86
C THR A 300 -3.62 6.98 17.82
N ILE A 301 -3.24 8.10 18.42
CA ILE A 301 -2.16 8.15 19.43
C ILE A 301 -2.53 7.33 20.67
N ARG A 302 -3.79 7.42 21.13
CA ARG A 302 -4.29 6.59 22.24
C ARG A 302 -4.21 5.10 21.92
N LEU A 303 -4.56 4.71 20.70
CA LEU A 303 -4.43 3.32 20.23
C LEU A 303 -2.97 2.84 20.24
N LEU A 304 -2.06 3.64 19.68
CA LEU A 304 -0.63 3.33 19.63
C LEU A 304 -0.06 3.11 21.06
N GLN A 305 -0.42 3.99 22.00
CA GLN A 305 -0.04 3.84 23.41
C GLN A 305 -0.60 2.57 24.05
N HIS A 306 -1.86 2.24 23.74
CA HIS A 306 -2.52 1.07 24.31
C HIS A 306 -1.88 -0.24 23.82
N CYS A 307 -1.44 -0.29 22.56
CA CYS A 307 -0.78 -1.48 22.01
C CYS A 307 0.55 -1.80 22.72
N ARG A 308 1.27 -0.79 23.25
CA ARG A 308 2.56 -0.96 23.96
C ARG A 308 3.61 -1.73 23.14
N VAL A 309 3.59 -1.52 21.82
CA VAL A 309 4.56 -2.10 20.89
C VAL A 309 5.42 -1.01 20.28
N PRO A 310 6.65 -1.32 19.84
CA PRO A 310 7.51 -0.33 19.21
C PRO A 310 6.86 0.25 17.95
N ILE A 311 7.05 1.56 17.72
CA ILE A 311 6.58 2.26 16.52
C ILE A 311 7.75 2.43 15.56
N LEU A 312 7.60 2.00 14.32
CA LEU A 312 8.50 2.28 13.22
C LEU A 312 7.97 3.49 12.43
N PRO A 313 8.47 4.71 12.69
CA PRO A 313 8.07 5.88 11.91
C PRO A 313 8.70 5.82 10.52
N VAL A 314 7.92 6.15 9.49
CA VAL A 314 8.37 6.15 8.10
C VAL A 314 7.99 7.45 7.42
N GLU A 315 8.96 8.08 6.75
CA GLU A 315 8.70 9.20 5.85
C GLU A 315 8.46 8.68 4.44
N ILE A 316 7.53 9.32 3.72
CA ILE A 316 7.26 9.05 2.31
C ILE A 316 7.25 10.38 1.56
N HIS A 317 8.13 10.53 0.58
CA HIS A 317 8.25 11.71 -0.28
C HIS A 317 8.07 11.35 -1.75
N GLY A 318 7.35 12.17 -2.52
CA GLY A 318 7.13 11.96 -3.96
C GLY A 318 5.92 11.07 -4.30
N ALA A 319 5.31 10.42 -3.31
CA ALA A 319 4.15 9.54 -3.52
C ALA A 319 2.88 10.32 -3.89
N PHE A 320 2.68 11.52 -3.32
CA PHE A 320 1.56 12.39 -3.67
C PHE A 320 1.64 12.81 -5.14
N GLU A 321 2.83 13.23 -5.58
CA GLU A 321 3.08 13.74 -6.92
C GLU A 321 2.91 12.68 -8.00
N ILE A 322 3.11 11.41 -7.66
CA ILE A 322 2.89 10.30 -8.59
C ILE A 322 1.41 10.02 -8.78
N TRP A 323 0.60 10.09 -7.73
CA TRP A 323 -0.83 9.81 -7.84
C TRP A 323 -1.66 10.58 -6.82
N PRO A 324 -1.86 11.89 -7.06
CA PRO A 324 -2.55 12.71 -6.09
C PRO A 324 -4.03 12.37 -6.07
N ARG A 325 -4.68 12.61 -4.92
CA ARG A 325 -6.07 12.25 -4.66
C ARG A 325 -7.07 12.79 -5.69
N TRP A 326 -6.77 13.93 -6.30
CA TRP A 326 -7.60 14.58 -7.30
C TRP A 326 -7.43 14.01 -8.72
N SER A 327 -6.38 13.22 -9.01
CA SER A 327 -6.16 12.66 -10.35
C SER A 327 -6.38 11.15 -10.41
N ASN A 328 -6.94 10.67 -11.52
CA ASN A 328 -6.96 9.25 -11.87
C ASN A 328 -5.76 8.83 -12.73
N VAL A 329 -4.81 9.75 -13.00
CA VAL A 329 -3.62 9.47 -13.81
C VAL A 329 -2.44 9.19 -12.91
N LEU A 330 -1.75 8.09 -13.20
CA LEU A 330 -0.52 7.68 -12.53
C LEU A 330 0.69 8.28 -13.25
N ARG A 331 1.48 9.14 -12.60
CA ARG A 331 2.58 9.93 -13.18
C ARG A 331 3.95 9.29 -12.92
N LYS A 332 4.95 9.45 -13.79
CA LYS A 332 6.31 8.91 -13.56
C LYS A 332 7.03 9.82 -12.59
N GLY A 333 7.64 9.27 -11.54
CA GLY A 333 8.29 10.08 -10.52
C GLY A 333 9.32 9.32 -9.72
N ARG A 334 9.95 10.04 -8.79
CA ARG A 334 10.79 9.48 -7.74
C ARG A 334 9.95 9.30 -6.48
N VAL A 335 10.14 8.18 -5.80
CA VAL A 335 9.60 7.98 -4.45
C VAL A 335 10.77 7.71 -3.54
N HIS A 336 10.84 8.46 -2.44
CA HIS A 336 11.81 8.24 -1.40
C HIS A 336 11.09 7.80 -0.14
N VAL A 337 11.51 6.68 0.42
CA VAL A 337 10.99 6.12 1.66
C VAL A 337 12.13 6.08 2.68
N ARG A 338 11.94 6.70 3.85
CA ARG A 338 12.92 6.64 4.93
C ARG A 338 12.33 5.96 6.15
N PHE A 339 12.93 4.85 6.53
CA PHE A 339 12.62 4.15 7.78
C PHE A 339 13.45 4.75 8.90
N ASN A 340 12.79 5.45 9.81
CA ASN A 340 13.45 6.14 10.92
C ASN A 340 13.64 5.20 12.13
N PRO A 341 14.54 5.54 13.08
CA PRO A 341 14.73 4.75 14.28
C PRO A 341 13.44 4.52 15.05
N VAL A 342 13.29 3.29 15.55
CA VAL A 342 12.08 2.85 16.25
C VAL A 342 11.85 3.68 17.52
N ILE A 343 10.61 4.11 17.71
CA ILE A 343 10.16 4.79 18.91
C ILE A 343 9.62 3.74 19.89
N PRO A 344 10.26 3.55 21.06
CA PRO A 344 9.72 2.67 22.08
C PRO A 344 8.46 3.32 22.69
N VAL A 345 7.39 2.53 22.83
CA VAL A 345 6.15 2.96 23.47
C VAL A 345 6.11 2.37 24.87
N GLY A 346 6.61 3.13 25.85
CA GLY A 346 6.49 2.78 27.27
C GLY A 346 5.17 3.25 27.87
N ALA A 347 4.77 2.66 29.01
CA ALA A 347 3.50 2.95 29.68
C ALA A 347 3.35 4.41 30.19
N GLN A 348 4.44 5.19 30.27
CA GLN A 348 4.48 6.53 30.86
C GLN A 348 4.79 7.66 29.87
N VAL A 349 4.80 7.41 28.56
CA VAL A 349 5.10 8.48 27.58
C VAL A 349 3.90 9.42 27.48
N ASP A 350 4.11 10.71 27.76
CA ASP A 350 3.10 11.75 27.54
C ASP A 350 2.58 11.73 26.08
N ARG A 351 1.26 11.87 25.92
CA ARG A 351 0.57 11.84 24.63
C ARG A 351 1.03 12.98 23.74
N ALA A 352 1.10 14.20 24.26
CA ALA A 352 1.48 15.36 23.47
C ALA A 352 2.92 15.19 22.94
N ARG A 353 3.83 14.76 23.83
CA ARG A 353 5.21 14.44 23.45
C ARG A 353 5.31 13.32 22.41
N LEU A 354 4.50 12.26 22.52
CA LEU A 354 4.49 11.19 21.54
C LEU A 354 3.96 11.66 20.17
N THR A 355 2.86 12.42 20.16
CA THR A 355 2.29 13.03 18.95
C THR A 355 3.32 13.88 18.24
N GLU A 356 4.00 14.77 18.98
CA GLU A 356 5.01 15.67 18.39
C GLU A 356 6.22 14.87 17.88
N LYS A 357 6.68 13.87 18.63
CA LYS A 357 7.76 13.00 18.18
C LYS A 357 7.41 12.26 16.89
N ILE A 358 6.21 11.70 16.80
CA ILE A 358 5.73 11.03 15.58
C ILE A 358 5.65 12.04 14.43
N ARG A 359 4.98 13.18 14.65
CA ARG A 359 4.81 14.25 13.66
C ARG A 359 6.16 14.70 13.08
N ALA A 360 7.12 15.02 13.94
CA ALA A 360 8.45 15.47 13.54
C ALA A 360 9.27 14.40 12.81
N THR A 361 8.92 13.12 12.96
CA THR A 361 9.66 12.00 12.34
C THR A 361 9.03 11.54 11.02
N ILE A 362 7.72 11.65 10.84
CA ILE A 362 7.03 11.14 9.64
C ILE A 362 6.78 12.21 8.58
N PHE A 363 6.72 13.49 8.98
CA PHE A 363 6.47 14.60 8.07
C PHE A 363 7.74 15.41 7.80
N PRO A 364 7.95 15.90 6.56
CA PRO A 364 9.05 16.81 6.28
C PRO A 364 8.93 18.10 7.08
N LYS A 365 10.06 18.62 7.56
CA LYS A 365 10.13 19.97 8.16
C LYS A 365 9.70 21.07 7.18
N LYS A 366 9.97 20.89 5.89
CA LYS A 366 9.57 21.80 4.82
C LYS A 366 9.01 20.98 3.67
N MET A 367 7.75 21.22 3.34
CA MET A 367 7.13 20.62 2.17
C MET A 367 7.68 21.25 0.90
N ALA A 368 8.04 20.41 -0.07
CA ALA A 368 8.38 20.81 -1.42
C ALA A 368 7.92 19.72 -2.39
N TYR A 369 7.28 20.11 -3.49
CA TYR A 369 6.85 19.16 -4.50
C TYR A 369 8.04 18.59 -5.26
N GLN A 370 7.93 17.31 -5.63
CA GLN A 370 8.87 16.67 -6.55
C GLN A 370 8.38 16.75 -7.99
N SER A 371 9.31 17.02 -8.91
CA SER A 371 9.03 16.97 -10.34
C SER A 371 8.68 15.54 -10.79
N VAL A 372 7.63 15.44 -11.59
CA VAL A 372 7.15 14.20 -12.22
C VAL A 372 7.14 14.32 -13.74
N SER A 373 6.81 13.23 -14.43
CA SER A 373 6.65 13.18 -15.88
C SER A 373 5.33 12.51 -16.21
N SER A 374 4.47 13.21 -16.93
CA SER A 374 3.16 12.73 -17.38
C SER A 374 2.73 13.51 -18.61
N ASP A 375 2.03 12.84 -19.51
CA ASP A 375 1.34 13.41 -20.66
C ASP A 375 0.03 14.12 -20.31
N ARG A 376 -0.39 14.08 -19.03
CA ARG A 376 -1.70 14.54 -18.54
C ARG A 376 -1.55 15.10 -17.11
N MET A 377 -0.81 16.20 -16.98
CA MET A 377 -0.51 16.84 -15.70
C MET A 377 -1.75 17.44 -15.03
N THR A 378 -2.59 18.12 -15.79
CA THR A 378 -3.80 18.82 -15.29
C THR A 378 -4.98 17.91 -15.01
N LYS A 379 -4.91 16.62 -15.37
CA LYS A 379 -6.08 15.74 -15.31
C LYS A 379 -6.68 15.64 -13.91
N GLY A 380 -7.90 16.15 -13.74
CA GLY A 380 -8.64 16.14 -12.47
C GLY A 380 -8.31 17.29 -11.51
N ILE A 381 -7.48 18.24 -11.91
CA ILE A 381 -7.04 19.36 -11.07
C ILE A 381 -8.19 20.29 -10.66
N GLU A 382 -9.26 20.35 -11.46
CA GLU A 382 -10.50 21.06 -11.17
C GLU A 382 -11.14 20.60 -9.86
N LYS A 383 -10.88 19.35 -9.43
CA LYS A 383 -11.37 18.80 -8.16
C LYS A 383 -10.63 19.35 -6.94
N LEU A 384 -9.46 19.96 -7.14
CA LEU A 384 -8.66 20.58 -6.09
C LEU A 384 -8.80 22.10 -6.10
N LEU A 385 -8.74 22.70 -7.29
CA LEU A 385 -8.77 24.15 -7.50
C LEU A 385 -10.22 24.64 -7.60
N TRP A 386 -10.84 24.83 -6.43
CA TRP A 386 -12.23 25.27 -6.33
C TRP A 386 -12.46 26.74 -6.73
N GLY A 387 -11.41 27.54 -6.93
CA GLY A 387 -11.54 28.95 -7.28
C GLY A 387 -10.38 29.49 -8.12
N CYS A 388 -10.61 30.65 -8.74
CA CYS A 388 -9.59 31.39 -9.49
C CYS A 388 -8.97 32.50 -8.65
N ILE A 389 -7.66 32.46 -8.42
CA ILE A 389 -6.97 33.53 -7.65
C ILE A 389 -6.94 34.90 -8.33
N ALA A 390 -7.28 34.96 -9.62
CA ALA A 390 -7.26 36.18 -10.42
C ALA A 390 -8.54 37.00 -10.29
N CYS A 391 -9.69 36.34 -10.23
CA CYS A 391 -11.00 36.99 -10.22
C CYS A 391 -11.90 36.56 -9.05
N GLY A 392 -11.45 35.64 -8.20
CA GLY A 392 -12.22 35.10 -7.08
C GLY A 392 -13.35 34.16 -7.47
N ALA A 393 -13.62 33.94 -8.76
CA ALA A 393 -14.75 33.12 -9.19
C ALA A 393 -14.62 31.66 -8.72
N HIS A 394 -15.65 31.17 -8.04
CA HIS A 394 -15.77 29.78 -7.57
C HIS A 394 -16.21 28.85 -8.70
N ASP A 395 -15.65 27.64 -8.72
CA ASP A 395 -15.97 26.55 -9.65
C ASP A 395 -15.91 26.87 -11.15
N ARG A 396 -15.01 27.79 -11.54
CA ARG A 396 -14.80 28.19 -12.94
C ARG A 396 -13.50 27.70 -13.56
N ILE A 397 -12.71 26.89 -12.84
CA ILE A 397 -11.44 26.36 -13.36
C ILE A 397 -11.71 25.08 -14.15
N VAL A 398 -11.26 25.07 -15.41
CA VAL A 398 -11.40 23.92 -16.31
C VAL A 398 -10.06 23.49 -16.91
N GLU A 399 -9.91 22.19 -17.12
CA GLU A 399 -8.80 21.60 -17.88
C GLU A 399 -8.99 21.90 -19.38
N THR A 400 -8.03 22.59 -20.00
CA THR A 400 -8.06 22.89 -21.45
C THR A 400 -7.09 22.01 -22.25
N SER A 401 -5.98 21.61 -21.66
CA SER A 401 -5.02 20.68 -22.25
C SER A 401 -4.32 19.87 -21.17
N ALA A 402 -3.41 18.97 -21.58
CA ALA A 402 -2.55 18.18 -20.69
C ALA A 402 -1.78 18.98 -19.63
N TYR A 403 -1.46 20.25 -19.90
CA TYR A 403 -0.65 21.11 -19.02
C TYR A 403 -1.31 22.45 -18.73
N THR A 404 -2.45 22.76 -19.34
CA THR A 404 -3.08 24.08 -19.21
C THR A 404 -4.46 23.98 -18.58
N ILE A 405 -4.74 24.92 -17.69
CA ILE A 405 -6.06 25.17 -17.11
C ILE A 405 -6.50 26.58 -17.48
N GLN A 406 -7.81 26.81 -17.54
CA GLN A 406 -8.38 28.12 -17.83
C GLN A 406 -9.50 28.44 -16.84
N CYS A 407 -9.61 29.72 -16.46
CA CYS A 407 -10.81 30.21 -15.78
C CYS A 407 -11.88 30.59 -16.80
N GLN A 408 -13.08 30.02 -16.71
CA GLN A 408 -14.21 30.35 -17.58
C GLN A 408 -14.80 31.75 -17.31
N ASN A 409 -14.52 32.37 -16.15
CA ASN A 409 -15.05 33.69 -15.80
C ASN A 409 -14.17 34.83 -16.35
N CYS A 410 -12.87 34.81 -16.06
CA CYS A 410 -11.94 35.88 -16.51
C CYS A 410 -11.09 35.49 -17.72
N GLY A 411 -11.21 34.26 -18.22
CA GLY A 411 -10.46 33.77 -19.39
C GLY A 411 -8.98 33.46 -19.13
N ARG A 412 -8.42 33.77 -17.95
CA ARG A 412 -6.99 33.60 -17.68
C ARG A 412 -6.56 32.13 -17.74
N ILE A 413 -5.46 31.88 -18.46
CA ILE A 413 -4.88 30.56 -18.69
C ILE A 413 -3.67 30.39 -17.78
N TRP A 414 -3.51 29.20 -17.19
CA TRP A 414 -2.37 28.86 -16.35
C TRP A 414 -1.75 27.55 -16.79
N ASN A 415 -0.41 27.49 -16.79
CA ASN A 415 0.32 26.29 -17.14
C ASN A 415 0.77 25.56 -15.87
N LEU A 416 0.36 24.31 -15.68
CA LEU A 416 0.81 23.44 -14.61
C LEU A 416 2.14 22.77 -15.01
N GLU A 417 3.22 23.19 -14.36
CA GLU A 417 4.53 22.61 -14.52
C GLU A 417 4.65 21.23 -13.85
N PRO A 418 5.61 20.38 -14.26
CA PRO A 418 5.74 19.04 -13.72
C PRO A 418 6.13 18.96 -12.24
N ASP A 419 6.52 20.07 -11.61
CA ASP A 419 6.80 20.18 -10.18
C ASP A 419 5.65 20.89 -9.41
N TYR A 420 4.44 20.90 -9.98
CA TYR A 420 3.21 21.43 -9.37
C TYR A 420 3.23 22.93 -9.09
N HIS A 421 3.94 23.70 -9.93
CA HIS A 421 3.79 25.15 -9.99
C HIS A 421 2.83 25.54 -11.11
N LEU A 422 1.98 26.52 -10.83
CA LEU A 422 1.13 27.18 -11.83
C LEU A 422 1.84 28.45 -12.28
N MET A 423 2.06 28.54 -13.59
CA MET A 423 2.65 29.69 -14.27
C MET A 423 1.54 30.54 -14.88
N SER A 424 1.53 31.83 -14.58
CA SER A 424 0.66 32.80 -15.25
C SER A 424 1.27 33.27 -16.57
N PRO A 425 0.47 33.82 -17.50
CA PRO A 425 0.98 34.44 -18.72
C PRO A 425 1.87 35.65 -18.43
N GLU A 426 1.65 36.33 -17.31
CA GLU A 426 2.41 37.51 -16.85
C GLU A 426 3.73 37.15 -16.13
N GLY A 427 4.03 35.85 -15.98
CA GLY A 427 5.28 35.35 -15.38
C GLY A 427 5.21 34.98 -13.90
N ASP A 428 4.03 35.05 -13.27
CA ASP A 428 3.87 34.61 -11.88
C ASP A 428 4.02 33.10 -11.77
N ARG A 429 4.96 32.65 -10.94
CA ARG A 429 5.20 31.23 -10.64
C ARG A 429 4.77 30.91 -9.22
N ILE A 430 3.67 30.19 -9.05
CA ILE A 430 3.12 29.88 -7.74
C ILE A 430 2.97 28.37 -7.51
N PRO A 431 3.46 27.83 -6.37
CA PRO A 431 3.18 26.46 -5.99
C PRO A 431 1.67 26.23 -5.83
N LEU A 432 1.21 25.03 -6.15
CA LEU A 432 -0.21 24.64 -6.03
C LEU A 432 -0.78 24.90 -4.62
N VAL A 433 0.00 24.66 -3.56
CA VAL A 433 -0.40 24.99 -2.17
C VAL A 433 -0.68 26.47 -1.99
N LYS A 434 0.18 27.35 -2.54
CA LYS A 434 0.00 28.80 -2.41
C LYS A 434 -1.22 29.30 -3.17
N TRP A 435 -1.59 28.65 -4.27
CA TRP A 435 -2.86 28.93 -4.94
C TRP A 435 -4.03 28.72 -3.98
N ILE A 436 -4.07 27.55 -3.32
CA ILE A 436 -5.13 27.20 -2.37
C ILE A 436 -5.14 28.17 -1.19
N ASP A 437 -3.98 28.54 -0.66
CA ASP A 437 -3.89 29.48 0.47
C ASP A 437 -4.40 30.88 0.09
N ARG A 438 -4.00 31.42 -1.07
CA ARG A 438 -4.49 32.73 -1.56
C ARG A 438 -6.00 32.77 -1.76
N LEU A 439 -6.59 31.65 -2.18
CA LEU A 439 -8.04 31.59 -2.35
C LEU A 439 -8.78 31.75 -1.03
N LYS A 440 -8.22 31.31 0.10
CA LYS A 440 -8.88 31.43 1.42
C LYS A 440 -9.18 32.88 1.76
N ASP A 441 -8.23 33.77 1.47
CA ASP A 441 -8.36 35.21 1.75
C ASP A 441 -9.33 35.91 0.78
N GLN A 442 -9.68 35.26 -0.33
CA GLN A 442 -10.59 35.78 -1.35
C GLN A 442 -12.02 35.25 -1.22
N ILE A 443 -12.32 34.42 -0.21
CA ILE A 443 -13.67 33.88 -0.01
C ILE A 443 -14.61 35.03 0.32
N GLN A 444 -15.57 35.26 -0.58
CA GLN A 444 -16.65 36.23 -0.39
C GLN A 444 -17.97 35.49 -0.20
N PRO A 445 -18.90 36.06 0.57
CA PRO A 445 -20.25 35.52 0.68
C PRO A 445 -21.00 35.61 -0.65
N MET A 446 -21.92 34.68 -0.87
CA MET A 446 -22.79 34.69 -2.04
C MET A 446 -23.73 35.90 -1.98
N ASN A 447 -23.87 36.59 -3.11
CA ASN A 447 -24.91 37.60 -3.29
C ASN A 447 -26.25 36.88 -3.51
N TRP A 448 -26.92 36.53 -2.41
CA TRP A 448 -28.11 35.71 -2.38
C TRP A 448 -29.35 36.58 -2.13
N GLN A 449 -30.25 36.68 -3.12
CA GLN A 449 -31.56 37.26 -2.93
C GLN A 449 -32.47 36.17 -2.34
N THR A 450 -32.72 36.23 -1.03
CA THR A 450 -33.54 35.23 -0.31
C THR A 450 -34.99 35.29 -0.75
N GLU A 451 -35.50 34.25 -1.42
CA GLU A 451 -36.94 34.01 -1.49
C GLU A 451 -37.52 33.62 -0.12
N HIS A 452 -36.72 33.08 0.82
CA HIS A 452 -37.12 32.80 2.21
C HIS A 452 -35.97 33.11 3.20
N GLU A 453 -36.29 33.79 4.31
CA GLU A 453 -35.36 34.32 5.33
C GLU A 453 -34.40 33.26 5.90
N LEU A 454 -33.08 33.47 5.73
CA LEU A 454 -32.10 32.89 6.64
C LEU A 454 -32.31 33.53 8.03
N MET A 455 -32.08 32.79 9.12
CA MET A 455 -32.18 33.33 10.48
C MET A 455 -31.31 34.61 10.59
N ASN A 456 -31.87 35.68 11.15
CA ASN A 456 -31.30 37.04 11.17
C ASN A 456 -29.77 37.06 11.35
N GLY A 457 -29.06 37.48 10.30
CA GLY A 457 -27.61 37.73 10.31
C GLY A 457 -26.71 36.54 9.97
N GLU A 458 -27.24 35.46 9.37
CA GLU A 458 -26.43 34.42 8.71
C GLU A 458 -26.10 34.81 7.27
N VAL A 459 -24.86 34.53 6.87
CA VAL A 459 -24.34 34.89 5.54
C VAL A 459 -24.05 33.62 4.75
N PRO A 460 -24.66 33.41 3.57
CA PRO A 460 -24.42 32.21 2.77
C PRO A 460 -23.10 32.29 2.00
N TYR A 461 -22.35 31.19 1.96
CA TYR A 461 -21.08 31.05 1.23
C TYR A 461 -21.14 30.02 0.11
N LEU A 462 -22.00 29.01 0.23
CA LEU A 462 -22.23 28.01 -0.79
C LEU A 462 -23.69 27.56 -0.78
N SER A 463 -24.23 27.35 -1.98
CA SER A 463 -25.46 26.60 -2.20
C SER A 463 -25.21 25.56 -3.28
N THR A 464 -25.52 24.30 -2.99
CA THR A 464 -25.39 23.19 -3.94
C THR A 464 -26.56 22.24 -3.83
N GLU A 465 -27.02 21.74 -4.96
CA GLU A 465 -28.02 20.67 -4.99
C GLU A 465 -27.40 19.33 -4.53
N LEU A 466 -28.23 18.47 -3.96
CA LEU A 466 -27.89 17.12 -3.52
C LEU A 466 -28.74 16.10 -4.28
N THR A 467 -28.09 15.04 -4.76
CA THR A 467 -28.77 13.88 -5.35
C THR A 467 -29.29 12.92 -4.28
N ALA A 468 -28.64 12.87 -3.11
CA ALA A 468 -29.08 12.06 -1.98
C ALA A 468 -28.57 12.60 -0.65
N TYR A 469 -29.38 12.42 0.40
CA TYR A 469 -29.04 12.67 1.79
C TYR A 469 -29.48 11.48 2.64
N PHE A 470 -28.55 10.78 3.27
CA PHE A 470 -28.84 9.66 4.16
C PHE A 470 -28.67 10.11 5.62
N GLY A 471 -29.75 9.99 6.39
CA GLY A 471 -29.74 10.18 7.83
C GLY A 471 -28.93 9.11 8.56
N PRO A 472 -28.75 9.25 9.88
CA PRO A 472 -27.78 8.49 10.63
C PRO A 472 -28.11 7.00 10.86
N GLU A 473 -29.34 6.57 10.57
CA GLU A 473 -29.85 5.21 10.84
C GLU A 473 -30.71 4.62 9.69
N SER A 474 -30.61 5.11 8.44
CA SER A 474 -31.50 4.67 7.34
C SER A 474 -30.81 4.18 6.06
N GLU A 475 -31.31 3.06 5.53
CA GLU A 475 -31.33 2.73 4.09
C GLU A 475 -32.27 3.72 3.37
N ALA A 476 -31.68 4.71 2.68
CA ALA A 476 -32.25 5.68 1.74
C ALA A 476 -33.45 6.57 2.16
N PRO A 477 -33.29 7.89 1.98
CA PRO A 477 -34.28 8.70 1.31
C PRO A 477 -33.72 9.31 0.01
N GLN A 478 -34.43 9.07 -1.11
CA GLN A 478 -34.32 9.86 -2.34
C GLN A 478 -35.14 11.14 -2.14
N TYR A 479 -34.56 12.15 -1.53
CA TYR A 479 -35.15 13.47 -1.58
C TYR A 479 -34.81 14.13 -2.92
N GLN A 480 -35.79 14.25 -3.82
CA GLN A 480 -35.69 15.13 -4.99
C GLN A 480 -35.68 16.59 -4.50
N ASN A 481 -34.92 17.47 -5.16
CA ASN A 481 -34.78 18.90 -4.84
C ASN A 481 -34.27 19.18 -3.41
N THR A 482 -33.23 18.46 -3.00
CA THR A 482 -32.53 18.77 -1.74
C THR A 482 -31.37 19.71 -2.04
N GLU A 483 -31.20 20.72 -1.21
CA GLU A 483 -30.12 21.69 -1.30
C GLU A 483 -29.32 21.69 0.01
N LEU A 484 -27.99 21.74 -0.13
CA LEU A 484 -27.07 21.99 0.96
C LEU A 484 -26.63 23.45 0.89
N ILE A 485 -26.86 24.18 1.97
CA ILE A 485 -26.41 25.57 2.12
C ILE A 485 -25.35 25.61 3.22
N LEU A 486 -24.21 26.21 2.92
CA LEU A 486 -23.20 26.56 3.90
C LEU A 486 -23.32 28.05 4.24
N THR A 487 -23.49 28.35 5.51
CA THR A 487 -23.42 29.72 6.03
C THR A 487 -22.14 29.93 6.86
N ASP A 488 -21.93 31.14 7.34
CA ASP A 488 -20.87 31.45 8.31
C ASP A 488 -20.96 30.62 9.60
N LYS A 489 -22.16 30.18 9.98
CA LYS A 489 -22.44 29.55 11.28
C LYS A 489 -22.85 28.09 11.19
N ALA A 490 -23.45 27.66 10.09
CA ALA A 490 -24.11 26.36 10.01
C ALA A 490 -24.11 25.74 8.60
N PHE A 491 -24.22 24.41 8.59
CA PHE A 491 -24.67 23.65 7.44
C PHE A 491 -26.18 23.46 7.52
N LEU A 492 -26.88 23.83 6.46
CA LEU A 492 -28.32 23.69 6.32
C LEU A 492 -28.64 22.68 5.22
N ILE A 493 -29.64 21.86 5.46
CA ILE A 493 -30.23 20.98 4.46
C ILE A 493 -31.65 21.45 4.25
N ARG A 494 -32.00 21.78 3.02
CA ARG A 494 -33.37 22.14 2.63
C ARG A 494 -33.90 21.15 1.62
N ASN A 495 -35.21 20.93 1.64
CA ASN A 495 -35.93 20.21 0.59
C ASN A 495 -37.18 21.02 0.25
N ASN A 496 -37.33 21.39 -1.04
CA ASN A 496 -38.44 22.20 -1.53
C ASN A 496 -38.68 23.45 -0.65
N GLY A 497 -37.60 24.15 -0.28
CA GLY A 497 -37.64 25.34 0.56
C GLY A 497 -37.81 25.09 2.07
N ARG A 498 -38.16 23.88 2.53
CA ARG A 498 -38.28 23.56 3.95
C ARG A 498 -36.94 23.09 4.55
N GLU A 499 -36.55 23.65 5.70
CA GLU A 499 -35.38 23.19 6.45
C GLU A 499 -35.61 21.78 7.01
N LEU A 500 -34.74 20.84 6.62
CA LEU A 500 -34.71 19.46 7.11
C LEU A 500 -33.75 19.29 8.28
N ALA A 501 -32.60 19.96 8.22
CA ALA A 501 -31.58 19.91 9.26
C ALA A 501 -30.74 21.17 9.27
N ARG A 502 -30.25 21.52 10.46
CA ARG A 502 -29.32 22.61 10.71
C ARG A 502 -28.27 22.15 11.72
N TRP A 503 -27.00 22.26 11.34
CA TRP A 503 -25.89 21.90 12.21
C TRP A 503 -24.89 23.03 12.27
N ARG A 504 -24.66 23.53 13.47
CA ARG A 504 -23.61 24.52 13.70
C ARG A 504 -22.24 23.91 13.42
N HIS A 505 -21.27 24.71 13.00
CA HIS A 505 -19.90 24.24 12.78
C HIS A 505 -19.32 23.53 14.01
N SER A 506 -19.63 24.00 15.22
CA SER A 506 -19.22 23.38 16.49
C SER A 506 -19.76 21.96 16.72
N GLN A 507 -20.84 21.58 16.05
CA GLN A 507 -21.44 20.24 16.14
C GLN A 507 -20.82 19.27 15.14
N ILE A 508 -20.11 19.77 14.13
CA ILE A 508 -19.49 18.99 13.07
C ILE A 508 -18.11 18.56 13.56
N THR A 509 -17.96 17.28 13.83
CA THR A 509 -16.70 16.72 14.34
C THR A 509 -15.75 16.29 13.24
N VAL A 510 -16.28 15.94 12.06
CA VAL A 510 -15.46 15.51 10.93
C VAL A 510 -16.18 15.76 9.61
N LEU A 511 -15.44 16.28 8.64
CA LEU A 511 -15.83 16.31 7.23
C LEU A 511 -14.93 15.33 6.49
N THR A 512 -15.51 14.47 5.67
CA THR A 512 -14.71 13.58 4.83
C THR A 512 -15.32 13.40 3.47
N VAL A 513 -14.45 13.43 2.46
CA VAL A 513 -14.81 13.24 1.07
C VAL A 513 -14.47 11.82 0.62
N ASP A 514 -15.45 11.11 0.06
CA ASP A 514 -15.27 9.77 -0.47
C ASP A 514 -15.01 9.76 -2.00
N THR A 515 -14.99 8.57 -2.60
CA THR A 515 -14.22 8.26 -3.80
C THR A 515 -14.69 8.87 -5.12
N LYS A 516 -15.82 9.59 -5.22
CA LYS A 516 -16.19 10.39 -6.42
C LYS A 516 -17.12 11.57 -6.08
N THR A 517 -18.35 11.30 -5.70
CA THR A 517 -19.43 12.30 -5.53
C THR A 517 -19.94 12.39 -4.09
N ASP A 518 -19.50 11.47 -3.25
CA ASP A 518 -20.08 11.25 -1.94
C ASP A 518 -19.19 11.91 -0.88
N PHE A 519 -19.80 12.57 0.09
CA PHE A 519 -19.11 13.07 1.27
C PHE A 519 -19.96 12.81 2.51
N SER A 520 -19.34 12.85 3.69
CA SER A 520 -20.08 12.72 4.94
C SER A 520 -19.64 13.71 5.99
N LEU A 521 -20.62 14.13 6.79
CA LEU A 521 -20.44 14.94 7.97
C LEU A 521 -20.70 14.06 9.20
N GLY A 522 -19.75 14.04 10.13
CA GLY A 522 -19.99 13.53 11.49
C GLY A 522 -20.55 14.66 12.33
N VAL A 523 -21.79 14.51 12.82
CA VAL A 523 -22.49 15.50 13.63
C VAL A 523 -22.88 14.86 14.94
N SER A 524 -22.38 15.39 16.07
CA SER A 524 -22.69 14.87 17.41
C SER A 524 -22.53 13.34 17.55
N GLY A 525 -21.49 12.79 16.91
CA GLY A 525 -21.20 11.34 16.93
C GLY A 525 -22.03 10.48 15.96
N LYS A 526 -22.92 11.08 15.16
CA LYS A 526 -23.70 10.40 14.12
C LYS A 526 -23.19 10.78 12.73
N ARG A 527 -23.17 9.83 11.78
CA ARG A 527 -22.70 10.05 10.41
C ARG A 527 -23.88 10.41 9.51
N HIS A 528 -23.75 11.48 8.75
CA HIS A 528 -24.68 11.90 7.70
C HIS A 528 -23.97 11.79 6.35
N LEU A 529 -24.57 11.08 5.38
CA LEU A 529 -23.96 10.86 4.06
C LEU A 529 -24.69 11.68 2.99
N PHE A 530 -23.93 12.25 2.07
CA PHE A 530 -24.40 13.12 1.01
C PHE A 530 -23.85 12.64 -0.34
N ARG A 531 -24.62 12.87 -1.40
CA ARG A 531 -24.17 12.69 -2.78
C ARG A 531 -24.45 13.94 -3.59
N LEU A 532 -23.40 14.47 -4.20
CA LEU A 532 -23.49 15.60 -5.13
C LEU A 532 -23.81 15.13 -6.56
N PRO A 533 -24.54 15.93 -7.35
CA PRO A 533 -24.78 15.64 -8.76
C PRO A 533 -23.49 15.82 -9.57
N PRO A 534 -23.19 14.97 -10.57
CA PRO A 534 -22.14 15.25 -11.54
C PRO A 534 -22.43 16.58 -12.27
N PRO A 535 -21.44 17.45 -12.55
CA PRO A 535 -19.99 17.26 -12.43
C PRO A 535 -19.39 17.70 -11.08
N GLU A 536 -20.20 18.01 -10.07
CA GLU A 536 -19.70 18.44 -8.78
C GLU A 536 -18.89 17.35 -8.07
N HIS A 537 -17.82 17.76 -7.39
CA HIS A 537 -16.92 16.85 -6.71
C HIS A 537 -16.67 17.36 -5.29
N PRO A 538 -16.92 16.57 -4.24
CA PRO A 538 -16.81 17.08 -2.88
C PRO A 538 -15.37 17.42 -2.46
N LEU A 539 -14.36 16.99 -3.22
CA LEU A 539 -12.96 17.34 -2.99
C LEU A 539 -12.75 18.86 -3.13
N LYS A 540 -13.53 19.51 -4.01
CA LYS A 540 -13.56 20.97 -4.17
C LYS A 540 -14.03 21.60 -2.87
N TRP A 541 -15.11 21.06 -2.33
CA TRP A 541 -15.76 21.57 -1.12
C TRP A 541 -14.98 21.30 0.15
N HIS A 542 -14.13 20.28 0.22
CA HIS A 542 -13.34 20.03 1.43
C HIS A 542 -12.42 21.19 1.81
N ASN A 543 -11.66 21.69 0.84
CA ASN A 543 -10.76 22.82 1.07
C ASN A 543 -11.54 24.11 1.25
N PHE A 544 -12.63 24.28 0.52
CA PHE A 544 -13.53 25.43 0.66
C PHE A 544 -14.17 25.47 2.07
N PHE A 545 -14.73 24.36 2.55
CA PHE A 545 -15.32 24.25 3.89
C PHE A 545 -14.30 24.54 4.98
N LYS A 546 -13.11 23.94 4.92
CA LYS A 546 -12.02 24.27 5.85
C LYS A 546 -11.63 25.74 5.82
N ALA A 547 -11.68 26.36 4.65
CA ALA A 547 -11.35 27.76 4.48
C ALA A 547 -12.45 28.67 5.06
N VAL A 548 -13.73 28.41 4.77
CA VAL A 548 -14.87 29.13 5.35
C VAL A 548 -14.84 29.04 6.87
N THR A 549 -14.71 27.83 7.45
CA THR A 549 -14.64 27.69 8.91
C THR A 549 -13.43 28.40 9.50
N SER A 550 -12.27 28.43 8.82
CA SER A 550 -11.12 29.18 9.33
C SER A 550 -11.31 30.70 9.33
N VAL A 551 -12.16 31.23 8.44
CA VAL A 551 -12.46 32.66 8.34
C VAL A 551 -13.58 33.06 9.32
N THR A 552 -14.54 32.18 9.57
CA THR A 552 -15.73 32.50 10.38
C THR A 552 -15.62 32.14 11.86
N GLY A 553 -14.57 31.42 12.26
CA GLY A 553 -14.29 31.02 13.65
C GLY A 553 -14.90 29.67 14.00
#